data_AF-A0A382RIX6-F1
#
_entry.id   AF-A0A382RIX6-F1
#
_cell.length_a   1.000
_cell.length_b   1.000
_cell.length_c   1.000
_cell.angle_alpha   90.00
_cell.angle_beta   90.00
_cell.angle_gamma   90.00
#
_symmetry.space_group_name_H-M   'P 1'
#
loop_
_entity.id
_entity.type
_entity.pdbx_description
1 polymer ?
#
loop_
_entity_poly.entity_id
_entity_poly.type
_entity_poly.pdbx_seq_one_letter_code
_entity_poly.pdbx_strand_id
1 'polypeptide(L)'
;MVPPEEFLGIVPSWVIVYLATLVCFGVATAILYIRMFRPILSGRPSGRLDQLPRRILGSFPYIFGQKKVLQSTDVARDRAGVAHAIIFWGFLSFSLSYLIFIYGDSINNQFSSSLLTGRGIKVFGAYLDILS
;
A
#
# COMPACT_ATOMS: atom_id res chain seq x y z
N MET A 1 7.82 14.79 3.44
CA MET A 1 7.80 15.36 4.80
C MET A 1 8.46 14.35 5.71
N VAL A 2 9.54 14.72 6.39
CA VAL A 2 10.18 13.85 7.39
C VAL A 2 9.45 14.10 8.71
N PRO A 3 8.98 13.05 9.42
CA PRO A 3 8.36 13.23 10.72
C PRO A 3 9.37 13.86 11.70
N PRO A 4 8.92 14.71 12.65
CA PRO A 4 9.80 15.23 13.69
C PRO A 4 10.40 14.07 14.50
N GLU A 5 11.61 14.22 15.03
CA GLU A 5 12.23 13.14 15.85
C GLU A 5 11.42 12.85 17.12
N GLU A 6 10.86 13.89 17.72
CA GLU A 6 10.00 13.81 18.90
C GLU A 6 8.63 14.41 18.63
N PHE A 7 7.60 13.71 19.09
CA PHE A 7 6.24 14.18 19.16
C PHE A 7 6.04 14.96 20.46
N LEU A 8 5.61 16.21 20.35
CA LEU A 8 5.42 17.16 21.46
C LEU A 8 6.68 17.38 22.33
N GLY A 9 7.88 17.01 21.84
CA GLY A 9 9.15 17.13 22.57
C GLY A 9 9.28 16.19 23.78
N ILE A 10 8.48 15.11 23.82
CA ILE A 10 8.42 14.19 24.97
C ILE A 10 8.55 12.73 24.52
N VAL A 11 7.95 12.38 23.38
CA VAL A 11 7.85 10.98 22.94
C VAL A 11 8.51 10.82 21.58
N PRO A 12 9.45 9.87 21.40
CA PRO A 12 10.03 9.61 20.09
C PRO A 12 8.94 9.24 19.08
N SER A 13 8.94 9.87 17.90
CA SER A 13 7.87 9.71 16.92
C SER A 13 7.71 8.27 16.43
N TRP A 14 8.80 7.52 16.32
CA TRP A 14 8.76 6.12 15.93
C TRP A 14 7.91 5.29 16.90
N VAL A 15 7.97 5.56 18.21
CA VAL A 15 7.17 4.83 19.22
C VAL A 15 5.69 5.00 18.93
N ILE A 16 5.26 6.24 18.66
CA ILE A 16 3.85 6.54 18.37
C ILE A 16 3.42 5.90 17.06
N VAL A 17 4.22 6.06 15.99
CA VAL A 17 3.93 5.49 14.67
C VAL A 17 3.74 3.97 14.79
N TYR A 18 4.71 3.25 15.35
CA TYR A 18 4.65 1.80 15.42
C TYR A 18 3.61 1.28 16.42
N LEU A 19 3.39 1.97 17.55
CA LEU A 19 2.36 1.59 18.50
C LEU A 19 0.96 1.78 17.90
N ALA A 20 0.70 2.92 17.25
CA ALA A 20 -0.57 3.17 16.58
C ALA A 20 -0.82 2.15 15.46
N THR A 21 0.22 1.85 14.66
CA THR A 21 0.15 0.82 13.62
C THR A 21 -0.13 -0.56 14.22
N LEU A 22 0.54 -0.94 15.30
CA LEU A 22 0.31 -2.22 15.97
C LEU A 22 -1.14 -2.35 16.46
N VAL A 23 -1.68 -1.30 17.08
CA VAL A 23 -3.07 -1.29 17.56
C VAL A 23 -4.05 -1.38 16.38
N CYS A 24 -3.92 -0.52 15.37
CA CYS A 24 -4.82 -0.48 14.23
C CYS A 24 -4.79 -1.78 13.42
N PHE A 25 -3.60 -2.29 13.09
CA PHE A 25 -3.46 -3.55 12.37
C PHE A 25 -3.86 -4.74 13.23
N GLY A 26 -3.61 -4.71 14.54
CA GLY A 26 -4.06 -5.75 15.46
C GLY A 26 -5.59 -5.87 15.49
N VAL A 27 -6.29 -4.74 15.61
CA VAL A 27 -7.76 -4.69 15.56
C VAL A 27 -8.28 -5.13 14.19
N ALA A 28 -7.72 -4.58 13.10
CA ALA A 28 -8.12 -4.95 11.75
C ALA A 28 -7.92 -6.45 11.47
N THR A 29 -6.78 -7.01 11.90
CA THR A 29 -6.46 -8.44 11.76
C THR A 29 -7.40 -9.30 12.59
N ALA A 30 -7.72 -8.89 13.82
CA ALA A 30 -8.67 -9.60 14.67
C ALA A 30 -10.07 -9.64 14.02
N ILE A 31 -10.53 -8.50 13.48
CA ILE A 31 -11.81 -8.41 12.77
C ILE A 31 -11.79 -9.30 11.52
N LEU A 32 -10.75 -9.21 10.69
CA LEU A 32 -10.59 -10.04 9.48
C LEU A 32 -10.53 -11.53 9.83
N TYR A 33 -9.83 -11.89 10.90
CA TYR A 33 -9.75 -13.27 11.35
C TYR A 33 -11.13 -13.81 11.76
N ILE A 34 -11.85 -13.08 12.60
CA ILE A 34 -13.15 -13.52 13.11
C ILE A 34 -14.20 -13.55 11.99
N ARG A 35 -14.22 -12.53 11.12
CA ARG A 35 -15.28 -12.35 10.11
C ARG A 35 -15.03 -13.11 8.81
N MET A 36 -13.76 -13.30 8.43
CA MET A 36 -13.41 -13.88 7.12
C MET A 36 -12.66 -15.21 7.28
N PHE A 37 -11.51 -15.22 7.94
CA PHE A 37 -10.66 -16.42 7.95
C PHE A 37 -11.26 -17.56 8.76
N ARG A 38 -11.81 -17.30 9.95
CA ARG A 38 -12.39 -18.34 10.81
C ARG A 38 -13.53 -19.09 10.11
N PRO A 39 -14.51 -18.43 9.45
CA PRO A 39 -15.50 -19.14 8.62
C PRO A 39 -14.89 -19.93 7.45
N ILE A 40 -13.94 -19.34 6.70
CA ILE A 40 -13.31 -20.02 5.56
C ILE A 40 -12.59 -21.29 6.00
N LEU A 41 -11.83 -21.23 7.10
CA LEU A 41 -11.08 -22.35 7.66
C LEU A 41 -11.97 -23.43 8.26
N SER A 42 -13.21 -23.10 8.64
CA SER A 42 -14.20 -24.09 9.07
C SER A 42 -14.84 -24.86 7.92
N GLY A 43 -14.64 -24.40 6.68
CA GLY A 43 -15.08 -25.10 5.48
C GLY A 43 -14.24 -26.35 5.18
N ARG A 44 -14.77 -27.23 4.32
CA ARG A 44 -13.99 -28.39 3.85
C ARG A 44 -12.88 -27.94 2.89
N PRO A 45 -11.62 -28.34 3.10
CA PRO A 45 -10.54 -27.97 2.19
C PRO A 45 -10.78 -28.60 0.82
N SER A 46 -10.63 -27.80 -0.24
CA SER A 46 -10.79 -28.26 -1.62
C SER A 46 -9.54 -28.91 -2.20
N GLY A 47 -8.40 -28.85 -1.49
CA GLY A 47 -7.13 -29.42 -1.93
C GLY A 47 -6.51 -28.76 -3.16
N ARG A 48 -7.05 -27.62 -3.62
CA ARG A 48 -6.68 -26.97 -4.90
C ARG A 48 -5.45 -26.07 -4.78
N LEU A 49 -4.35 -26.61 -4.26
CA LEU A 49 -3.05 -25.94 -4.25
C LEU A 49 -2.25 -26.18 -5.54
N ASP A 50 -2.84 -26.88 -6.50
CA ASP A 50 -2.29 -27.11 -7.82
C ASP A 50 -2.10 -25.77 -8.58
N GLN A 51 -0.96 -25.64 -9.25
CA GLN A 51 -0.64 -24.49 -10.11
C GLN A 51 -0.65 -23.12 -9.39
N LEU A 52 -0.39 -23.07 -8.08
CA LEU A 52 -0.32 -21.84 -7.30
C LEU A 52 0.47 -20.72 -8.00
N PRO A 53 1.70 -20.98 -8.50
CA PRO A 53 2.49 -19.95 -9.18
C PRO A 53 1.76 -19.37 -10.39
N ARG A 54 1.10 -20.22 -11.19
CA ARG A 54 0.34 -19.79 -12.38
C ARG A 54 -0.86 -18.93 -12.00
N ARG A 55 -1.55 -19.24 -10.90
CA ARG A 55 -2.70 -18.44 -10.41
C ARG A 55 -2.25 -17.09 -9.85
N ILE A 56 -1.17 -17.09 -9.08
CA ILE A 56 -0.60 -15.87 -8.52
C ILE A 56 -0.10 -14.97 -9.66
N LEU A 57 0.78 -15.47 -10.52
CA LEU A 57 1.29 -14.73 -11.69
C LEU A 57 0.17 -14.30 -12.64
N GLY A 58 -0.83 -15.14 -12.85
CA GLY A 58 -2.01 -14.83 -13.66
C GLY A 58 -2.87 -13.69 -13.09
N SER A 59 -2.79 -13.41 -11.79
CA SER A 59 -3.56 -12.35 -11.12
C SER A 59 -2.91 -10.96 -11.23
N PHE A 60 -1.58 -10.88 -11.37
CA PHE A 60 -0.84 -9.61 -11.49
C PHE A 60 -1.40 -8.63 -12.54
N PRO A 61 -1.69 -9.03 -13.81
CA PRO A 61 -2.22 -8.09 -14.78
C PRO A 61 -3.62 -7.57 -14.42
N TYR A 62 -4.40 -8.32 -13.65
CA TYR A 62 -5.72 -7.87 -13.19
C TYR A 62 -5.62 -6.91 -12.01
N ILE A 63 -4.68 -7.15 -11.09
CA ILE A 63 -4.50 -6.32 -9.89
C ILE A 63 -3.72 -5.05 -10.22
N PHE A 64 -2.50 -5.17 -10.72
CA PHE A 64 -1.65 -4.00 -10.99
C PHE A 64 -1.97 -3.38 -12.34
N GLY A 65 -2.18 -4.21 -13.36
CA GLY A 65 -2.53 -3.73 -14.70
C GLY A 65 -3.98 -3.24 -14.83
N GLN A 66 -4.80 -3.39 -13.78
CA GLN A 66 -6.22 -3.00 -13.78
C GLN A 66 -6.98 -3.56 -15.00
N LYS A 67 -6.54 -4.71 -15.54
CA LYS A 67 -6.99 -5.24 -16.84
C LYS A 67 -8.50 -5.46 -16.91
N LYS A 68 -9.15 -5.79 -15.80
CA LYS A 68 -10.62 -5.98 -15.76
C LYS A 68 -11.37 -4.65 -15.86
N VAL A 69 -10.80 -3.60 -15.29
CA VAL A 69 -11.40 -2.27 -15.23
C VAL A 69 -11.16 -1.50 -16.53
N LEU A 70 -10.04 -1.73 -17.19
CA LEU A 70 -9.67 -1.13 -18.49
C LEU A 70 -10.10 -1.99 -19.70
N GLN A 71 -11.08 -2.87 -19.52
CA GLN A 71 -11.53 -3.79 -20.57
C GLN A 71 -12.40 -3.12 -21.63
N SER A 72 -12.98 -1.97 -21.34
CA SER A 72 -13.75 -1.21 -22.34
C SER A 72 -12.80 -0.65 -23.39
N THR A 73 -13.11 -0.88 -24.66
CA THR A 73 -12.34 -0.33 -25.79
C THR A 73 -12.68 1.13 -26.09
N ASP A 74 -13.70 1.70 -25.44
CA ASP A 74 -14.13 3.08 -25.62
C ASP A 74 -13.72 3.94 -24.43
N VAL A 75 -12.58 4.62 -24.58
CA VAL A 75 -12.01 5.52 -23.56
C VAL A 75 -12.91 6.73 -23.28
N ALA A 76 -13.73 7.17 -24.26
CA ALA A 76 -14.64 8.30 -24.07
C ALA A 76 -15.83 7.94 -23.18
N ARG A 77 -16.27 6.67 -23.23
CA ARG A 77 -17.33 6.11 -22.36
C ARG A 77 -16.80 5.53 -21.05
N ASP A 78 -15.59 4.99 -21.02
CA ASP A 78 -15.01 4.33 -19.84
C ASP A 78 -14.12 5.25 -19.01
N ARG A 79 -14.61 6.47 -18.78
CA ARG A 79 -13.94 7.45 -17.91
C ARG A 79 -13.81 6.94 -16.48
N ALA A 80 -14.77 6.12 -16.04
CA ALA A 80 -14.77 5.52 -14.72
C ALA A 80 -13.63 4.51 -14.56
N GLY A 81 -13.39 3.65 -15.55
CA GLY A 81 -12.29 2.69 -15.51
C GLY A 81 -10.92 3.35 -15.51
N VAL A 82 -10.74 4.38 -16.34
CA VAL A 82 -9.51 5.18 -16.35
C VAL A 82 -9.30 5.91 -15.03
N ALA A 83 -10.34 6.56 -14.50
CA ALA A 83 -10.27 7.22 -13.20
C ALA A 83 -9.91 6.25 -12.07
N HIS A 84 -10.50 5.05 -12.06
CA HIS A 84 -10.18 4.03 -11.07
C HIS A 84 -8.72 3.57 -11.16
N ALA A 85 -8.18 3.39 -12.37
CA ALA A 85 -6.78 3.03 -12.56
C ALA A 85 -5.84 4.14 -12.06
N ILE A 86 -6.15 5.41 -12.35
CA ILE A 86 -5.39 6.57 -11.84
C ILE A 86 -5.42 6.59 -10.31
N ILE A 87 -6.61 6.45 -9.70
CA ILE A 87 -6.77 6.44 -8.25
C ILE A 87 -6.00 5.27 -7.63
N PHE A 88 -6.04 4.08 -8.23
CA PHE A 88 -5.30 2.91 -7.74
C PHE A 88 -3.79 3.16 -7.70
N TRP A 89 -3.21 3.67 -8.79
CA TRP A 89 -1.78 3.97 -8.86
C TRP A 89 -1.38 5.16 -7.99
N GLY A 90 -2.26 6.16 -7.87
CA GLY A 90 -2.08 7.25 -6.91
C GLY A 90 -2.04 6.73 -5.48
N PHE A 91 -3.03 5.95 -5.07
CA PHE A 91 -3.08 5.32 -3.75
C PHE A 91 -1.85 4.45 -3.47
N LEU A 92 -1.40 3.64 -4.44
CA LEU A 92 -0.21 2.80 -4.27
C LEU A 92 1.06 3.65 -4.09
N SER A 93 1.16 4.77 -4.81
CA SER A 93 2.28 5.70 -4.72
C SER A 93 2.32 6.42 -3.38
N PHE A 94 1.18 6.92 -2.88
CA PHE A 94 1.08 7.48 -1.53
C PHE A 94 1.33 6.42 -0.44
N SER A 95 0.85 5.19 -0.63
CA SER A 95 1.14 4.09 0.29
C SER A 95 2.65 3.82 0.38
N LEU A 96 3.33 3.78 -0.76
CA LEU A 96 4.79 3.62 -0.82
C LEU A 96 5.51 4.81 -0.18
N SER A 97 5.03 6.04 -0.38
CA SER A 97 5.63 7.22 0.23
C SER A 97 5.54 7.18 1.76
N TYR A 98 4.43 6.71 2.33
CA TYR A 98 4.33 6.49 3.78
C TYR A 98 5.31 5.42 4.28
N LEU A 99 5.46 4.31 3.58
CA LEU A 99 6.42 3.26 3.94
C LEU A 99 7.86 3.80 3.98
N ILE A 100 8.24 4.64 3.01
CA ILE A 100 9.60 5.17 2.92
C ILE A 100 9.81 6.34 3.90
N PHE A 101 8.97 7.39 3.81
CA PHE A 101 9.20 8.67 4.51
C PHE A 101 8.61 8.75 5.91
N ILE A 102 7.64 7.91 6.26
CA ILE A 102 7.12 7.87 7.63
C ILE A 102 7.77 6.71 8.35
N TYR A 103 7.52 5.48 7.89
CA TYR A 103 8.03 4.30 8.59
C TYR A 103 9.55 4.19 8.51
N GLY A 104 10.10 4.20 7.29
CA GLY A 104 11.55 4.12 7.09
C GLY A 104 12.31 5.22 7.80
N ASP A 105 11.94 6.48 7.56
CA ASP A 105 12.62 7.62 8.19
C ASP A 105 12.41 7.68 9.71
N SER A 106 11.30 7.19 10.26
CA SER A 106 11.11 7.15 11.72
C SER A 106 12.10 6.22 12.43
N ILE A 107 12.56 5.14 11.79
CA ILE A 107 13.60 4.26 12.35
C ILE A 107 14.98 4.89 12.15
N ASN A 108 15.23 5.42 10.95
CA ASN A 108 16.50 6.03 10.57
C ASN A 108 16.23 7.24 9.68
N ASN A 109 16.49 8.44 10.19
CA ASN A 109 16.23 9.71 9.51
C ASN A 109 16.93 9.87 8.15
N GLN A 110 17.87 8.98 7.81
CA GLN A 110 18.56 8.96 6.52
C GLN A 110 18.07 7.85 5.58
N PHE A 111 17.09 7.03 5.97
CA PHE A 111 16.63 5.86 5.21
C PHE A 111 16.19 6.25 3.79
N SER A 112 15.30 7.23 3.66
CA SER A 112 14.82 7.70 2.37
C SER A 112 15.94 8.28 1.51
N SER A 113 16.89 9.00 2.14
CA SER A 113 18.03 9.58 1.44
C SER A 113 19.04 8.53 0.96
N SER A 114 19.20 7.44 1.70
CA SER A 114 20.02 6.29 1.32
C SER A 114 19.37 5.48 0.19
N LEU A 115 18.04 5.29 0.25
CA LEU A 115 17.29 4.50 -0.72
C LEU A 115 17.10 5.23 -2.06
N LEU A 116 16.67 6.50 -2.03
CA LEU A 116 16.27 7.26 -3.22
C LEU A 116 17.31 8.30 -3.65
N THR A 117 18.32 8.58 -2.84
CA THR A 117 19.23 9.73 -3.02
C THR A 117 18.49 11.08 -2.93
N GLY A 118 19.20 12.18 -2.65
CA GLY A 118 18.58 13.50 -2.56
C GLY A 118 17.86 13.97 -3.84
N ARG A 119 18.33 13.54 -5.02
CA ARG A 119 17.64 13.81 -6.30
C ARG A 119 16.36 12.99 -6.44
N GLY A 120 16.38 11.71 -6.07
CA GLY A 120 15.20 10.84 -6.19
C GLY A 120 14.08 11.26 -5.24
N ILE A 121 14.40 11.75 -4.05
CA ILE A 121 13.39 12.33 -3.14
C ILE A 121 12.66 13.51 -3.82
N LYS A 122 13.39 14.40 -4.50
CA LYS A 122 12.78 15.56 -5.19
C LYS A 122 11.90 15.12 -6.37
N VAL A 123 12.38 14.16 -7.18
CA VAL A 123 11.61 13.64 -8.32
C VAL A 123 10.36 12.91 -7.84
N PHE A 124 10.49 12.07 -6.82
CA PHE A 124 9.36 11.32 -6.27
C PHE A 124 8.35 12.24 -5.57
N GLY A 125 8.83 13.27 -4.85
CA GLY A 125 7.97 14.33 -4.30
C GLY A 125 7.18 15.06 -5.38
N ALA A 126 7.86 15.55 -6.43
CA ALA A 126 7.20 16.22 -7.54
C ALA A 126 6.17 15.33 -8.26
N TYR A 127 6.45 14.03 -8.36
CA TYR A 127 5.48 13.06 -8.87
C TYR A 127 4.24 12.94 -7.99
N LEU A 128 4.40 12.89 -6.66
CA LEU A 128 3.26 12.85 -5.73
C LEU A 128 2.45 14.15 -5.76
N ASP A 129 3.10 15.29 -5.91
CA ASP A 129 2.44 16.60 -6.02
C ASP A 129 1.57 16.71 -7.29
N ILE A 130 1.92 16.00 -8.37
CA ILE A 130 1.09 15.91 -9.58
C ILE A 130 -0.16 15.07 -9.34
N LEU A 131 -0.12 14.13 -8.39
CA LEU A 131 -1.20 13.20 -8.10
C LEU A 131 -2.16 13.69 -7.00
N SER A 132 -1.77 14.69 -6.20
CA SER A 132 -2.58 15.31 -5.14
C SER A 132 -3.42 16.47 -5.65
#